data_AF-A0A0I9SG42-F1
#
_entry.id   AF-A0A0I9SG42-F1
#
_cell.length_a   1.000
_cell.length_b   1.000
_cell.length_c   1.000
_cell.angle_alpha   90.00
_cell.angle_beta   90.00
_cell.angle_gamma   90.00
#
_symmetry.space_group_name_H-M   'P 1'
#
loop_
_entity.id
_entity.type
_entity.pdbx_description
1 polymer ?
#
loop_
_entity_poly.entity_id
_entity_poly.type
_entity_poly.pdbx_seq_one_letter_code
_entity_poly.pdbx_strand_id
1 'polypeptide(L)' 'MLYRATAQSSELPGWSHRETKKPAQCLEYILVHELTHLLEHHHNVRFTGLLNQHLPQWRTLREELNGSVLAEF' A
#
# COMPACT_ATOMS: atom_id res chain seq x y z
N MET A 1 2.13 9.41 -8.52
CA MET A 1 3.53 8.94 -8.67
C MET A 1 3.50 7.60 -9.38
N LEU A 2 4.29 7.46 -10.45
CA LEU A 2 4.21 6.34 -11.38
C LEU A 2 4.78 5.06 -10.75
N TYR A 3 3.93 4.05 -10.57
CA TYR A 3 4.38 2.66 -10.46
C TYR A 3 4.94 2.25 -11.82
N ARG A 4 6.23 2.50 -12.07
CA ARG A 4 6.92 1.98 -13.26
C ARG A 4 7.26 0.51 -13.02
N ALA A 5 6.31 -0.35 -13.35
CA ALA A 5 6.60 -1.73 -13.68
C ALA A 5 7.20 -1.77 -15.09
N THR A 6 8.52 -1.76 -15.20
CA THR A 6 9.19 -2.22 -16.43
C THR A 6 9.26 -3.74 -16.37
N ALA A 7 8.20 -4.41 -16.84
CA ALA A 7 8.26 -5.82 -17.17
C ALA A 7 8.93 -5.96 -18.55
N GLN A 8 10.26 -6.13 -18.56
CA GLN A 8 10.98 -6.61 -19.74
C GLN A 8 11.25 -8.11 -19.51
N SER A 9 10.52 -8.95 -20.24
CA SER A 9 10.72 -10.40 -20.25
C SER A 9 11.79 -10.75 -21.27
N SER A 10 12.88 -11.41 -20.83
CA SER A 10 13.43 -12.61 -21.46
C SER A 10 14.74 -13.06 -20.77
N GLU A 11 14.65 -14.22 -20.12
CA GLU A 11 15.69 -15.24 -19.93
C GLU A 11 16.88 -14.96 -18.97
N LEU A 12 16.78 -15.37 -17.69
CA LEU A 12 17.94 -15.75 -16.86
C LEU A 12 17.56 -16.81 -15.78
N PRO A 13 18.37 -17.87 -15.57
CA PRO A 13 18.14 -18.87 -14.53
C PRO A 13 18.66 -18.35 -13.20
N GLY A 14 17.74 -18.08 -12.25
CA GLY A 14 18.13 -17.56 -10.93
C GLY A 14 17.09 -16.67 -10.23
N TRP A 15 15.82 -16.73 -10.65
CA TRP A 15 14.77 -15.95 -9.99
C TRP A 15 14.40 -16.58 -8.65
N SER A 16 15.00 -16.07 -7.56
CA SER A 16 14.41 -16.25 -6.24
C SER A 16 13.04 -15.56 -6.24
N HIS A 17 11.97 -16.33 -6.08
CA HIS A 17 10.55 -15.94 -6.04
C HIS A 17 10.17 -14.97 -4.88
N ARG A 18 11.12 -14.19 -4.36
CA ARG A 18 11.00 -13.46 -3.10
C ARG A 18 10.30 -12.11 -3.25
N GLU A 19 10.03 -11.66 -4.48
CA GLU A 19 9.45 -10.34 -4.75
C GLU A 19 7.93 -10.34 -4.96
N THR A 20 7.30 -11.51 -5.11
CA THR A 20 5.87 -11.60 -5.48
C THR A 20 4.90 -11.73 -4.31
N LYS A 21 5.34 -11.42 -3.07
CA LYS A 21 4.51 -11.62 -1.87
C LYS A 21 4.44 -10.40 -0.97
N LYS A 22 4.34 -9.18 -1.50
CA LYS A 22 3.68 -8.15 -0.68
C LYS A 22 2.23 -8.62 -0.48
N PRO A 23 1.80 -8.92 0.76
CA PRO A 23 0.52 -9.56 1.00
C PRO A 23 -0.59 -8.66 0.46
N ALA A 24 -1.66 -9.25 -0.10
CA ALA A 24 -2.76 -8.52 -0.72
C ALA A 24 -3.36 -7.42 0.19
N GLN A 25 -3.24 -7.60 1.50
CA GLN A 25 -3.70 -6.67 2.53
C GLN A 25 -2.93 -5.33 2.52
N CYS A 26 -1.64 -5.32 2.13
CA CYS A 26 -0.89 -4.07 1.92
C CYS A 26 -1.45 -3.27 0.73
N LEU A 27 -1.87 -3.95 -0.34
CA LEU A 27 -2.48 -3.29 -1.50
C LEU A 27 -3.85 -2.73 -1.16
N GLU A 28 -4.64 -3.46 -0.38
CA GLU A 28 -5.93 -2.99 0.12
C GLU A 28 -5.78 -1.69 0.93
N TYR A 29 -4.80 -1.60 1.83
CA TYR A 29 -4.50 -0.37 2.56
C TYR A 29 -4.17 0.80 1.63
N ILE A 30 -3.28 0.62 0.65
CA ILE A 30 -2.91 1.67 -0.30
C ILE A 30 -4.13 2.13 -1.10
N LEU A 31 -4.93 1.19 -1.60
CA LEU A 31 -6.13 1.54 -2.37
C LEU A 31 -7.14 2.34 -1.55
N VAL A 32 -7.45 1.88 -0.34
CA VAL A 32 -8.39 2.60 0.54
C VAL A 32 -7.81 3.96 0.94
N HIS A 33 -6.51 4.07 1.18
CA HIS A 33 -5.83 5.34 1.47
C HIS A 33 -6.00 6.36 0.33
N GLU A 34 -5.68 5.97 -0.90
CA GLU A 34 -5.81 6.85 -2.08
C GLU A 34 -7.28 7.19 -2.40
N LEU A 35 -8.21 6.25 -2.21
CA LEU A 35 -9.64 6.54 -2.36
C LEU A 35 -10.15 7.50 -1.29
N THR A 36 -9.64 7.38 -0.07
CA THR A 36 -9.97 8.31 1.02
C THR A 36 -9.48 9.71 0.68
N HIS A 37 -8.33 9.84 0.01
CA HIS A 37 -7.84 11.13 -0.48
C HIS A 37 -8.76 11.84 -1.48
N LEU A 38 -9.59 11.09 -2.22
CA LEU A 38 -10.60 11.70 -3.09
C LEU A 38 -11.75 12.35 -2.31
N LEU A 39 -12.00 11.90 -1.08
CA LEU A 39 -13.05 12.43 -0.20
C LEU A 39 -12.52 13.48 0.78
N GLU A 40 -11.26 13.35 1.18
CA GLU A 40 -10.58 14.22 2.12
C GLU A 40 -9.09 14.31 1.79
N HIS A 41 -8.63 15.47 1.35
CA HIS A 41 -7.27 15.66 0.89
C HIS A 41 -6.23 15.59 2.02
N HIS A 42 -6.60 15.94 3.25
CA HIS A 42 -5.68 16.03 4.37
C HIS A 42 -5.81 14.83 5.31
N HIS A 43 -4.71 14.33 5.87
CA HIS A 43 -4.71 13.27 6.91
C HIS A 43 -5.20 13.78 8.28
N ASN A 44 -6.40 14.36 8.31
CA ASN A 44 -7.01 14.94 9.50
C ASN A 44 -7.90 13.91 10.24
N VAL A 45 -8.64 14.36 11.26
CA VAL A 45 -9.54 13.50 12.04
C VAL A 45 -10.61 12.85 11.16
N ARG A 46 -11.12 13.56 10.14
CA ARG A 46 -12.11 13.04 9.19
C ARG A 46 -11.51 11.95 8.31
N PHE A 47 -10.29 12.13 7.80
CA PHE A 47 -9.56 11.09 7.05
C PHE A 47 -9.39 9.82 7.88
N THR A 48 -8.96 9.98 9.13
CA THR A 48 -8.80 8.86 10.06
C THR A 48 -10.13 8.18 10.36
N GLY A 49 -11.21 8.95 10.46
CA GLY A 49 -12.58 8.44 10.61
C GLY A 49 -13.03 7.59 9.42
N LEU A 50 -12.76 8.04 8.20
CA LEU A 50 -13.07 7.30 6.97
C LEU A 50 -12.27 5.99 6.90
N LEU A 51 -10.98 6.02 7.22
CA LEU A 51 -10.17 4.80 7.32
C LEU A 51 -10.70 3.84 8.40
N ASN A 52 -11.07 4.35 9.58
CA ASN A 52 -11.64 3.51 10.64
C ASN A 52 -12.96 2.85 10.21
N GLN A 53 -13.75 3.51 9.36
CA GLN A 53 -15.03 2.99 8.87
C GLN A 53 -14.83 1.93 7.78
N HIS A 54 -13.93 2.19 6.81
CA HIS A 54 -13.77 1.36 5.63
C HIS A 54 -12.69 0.28 5.77
N LEU A 55 -11.72 0.47 6.66
CA LEU A 55 -10.63 -0.47 6.89
C LEU A 55 -10.19 -0.42 8.37
N PRO A 56 -10.98 -0.96 9.32
CA PRO A 56 -10.70 -0.85 10.76
C PRO A 56 -9.30 -1.31 11.19
N GLN A 57 -8.72 -2.26 10.45
CA GLN A 57 -7.37 -2.81 10.63
C GLN A 57 -6.24 -1.98 9.97
N TRP A 58 -6.52 -0.80 9.42
CA TRP A 58 -5.55 0.01 8.67
C TRP A 58 -4.29 0.33 9.47
N ARG A 59 -4.36 0.41 10.80
CA ARG A 59 -3.20 0.66 11.66
C ARG A 59 -2.20 -0.49 11.61
N THR A 60 -2.69 -1.73 11.75
CA THR A 60 -1.87 -2.95 11.63
C THR A 60 -1.30 -3.07 10.23
N LEU A 61 -2.10 -2.81 9.20
CA LEU A 61 -1.64 -2.84 7.80
C LEU A 61 -0.59 -1.76 7.52
N ARG A 62 -0.74 -0.57 8.11
CA ARG A 62 0.25 0.51 8.03
C ARG A 62 1.54 0.13 8.75
N GLU A 63 1.47 -0.51 9.91
CA GLU A 63 2.65 -1.00 10.64
C GLU A 63 3.39 -2.07 9.84
N GLU A 64 2.68 -3.04 9.28
CA GLU A 64 3.23 -4.06 8.38
C GLU A 64 3.86 -3.43 7.12
N LEU A 65 3.23 -2.40 6.56
CA LEU A 65 3.76 -1.67 5.40
C LEU A 65 5.01 -0.86 5.77
N ASN A 66 5.00 -0.13 6.88
CA ASN A 66 6.11 0.71 7.34
C ASN A 66 7.33 -0.12 7.75
N GLY A 67 7.11 -1.32 8.31
CA GLY A 67 8.18 -2.29 8.59
C GLY A 67 8.91 -2.79 7.33
N SER A 68 8.37 -2.52 6.13
CA SER A 68 8.92 -2.93 4.83
C SER A 68 9.68 -1.83 4.06
N VAL A 69 9.98 -0.69 4.69
CA VAL A 69 10.52 0.54 4.07
C VAL A 69 9.48 1.22 3.19
N LEU A 70 8.75 2.19 3.74
CA LEU A 70 8.08 3.32 3.07
C LEU A 70 7.32 4.13 4.13
N ALA A 71 8.05 4.73 5.07
CA ALA A 71 7.49 5.58 6.12
C ALA A 71 7.75 7.06 5.81
N GLU A 72 7.27 7.56 4.68
CA GLU A 72 7.23 9.00 4.39
C GLU A 72 5.98 9.31 3.56
N PHE A 73 4.80 9.31 4.20
CA PHE A 73 3.61 10.06 3.76
C PHE A 73 2.79 10.42 4.99
#